data_AF-E8R3K4-F1
#
_entry.id   AF-E8R3K4-F1
#
_cell.length_a   1.000
_cell.length_b   1.000
_cell.length_c   1.000
_cell.angle_alpha   90.00
_cell.angle_beta   90.00
_cell.angle_gamma   90.00
#
_symmetry.space_group_name_H-M   'P 1'
#
loop_
_entity.id
_entity.type
_entity.pdbx_description
1 polymer ?
#
loop_
_entity_poly.entity_id
_entity_poly.type
_entity_poly.pdbx_seq_one_letter_code
_entity_poly.pdbx_strand_id
1 'polypeptide(L)'
;MSGLETSPPLAPALPLILWNAPPGLVRVLEQEGVPHLQAEPNHPAGRFVITPRRWRSGVDWQSLGKIVLDLDQIRLEVQTLLSPQIPAYADPFQLVIKYSPTCLTWRCDPNRIVIREQAARWDTGLIRRAIVTVLARRLRQAGGLWIGLGCAPWPCRSVFGFRLDLDEPIPDDSIRVLDRCVATGIAPLTTVYLSTAAYSHQSDWLAQLPRWRDAGIDFQSHGHHHYLYREQSANYRNLVRARAILNSLGVASDHFAAPGGRWNPGLNRVLEDLAVVSSSEFALGRDDRPFRPWLASEERWSQVWQVPVHPVCEGLFLEAGHPDPEAATLDHFSKMIRARVAQGEPVFLYGHPERRLARFPNLVKNLADEVFCHDSLWRASPTDYLAWWRRRALVRFQVDQERDRAIVLRFKPGTLAKNMALIVDSGDHIAHVQIHDNFMKLDPNQLRWQPRPTLTSPEEPVARVQSRDWSVRRTLRQALDYERVTPIGELEGWHPRTVAKRWMRRWSERRAAILPSIGGGT
;
A
#
# COMPACT_ATOMS: atom_id res chain seq x y z
N MET A 1 -61.08 13.24 8.54
CA MET A 1 -59.81 13.42 7.80
C MET A 1 -58.73 13.74 8.81
N SER A 2 -58.12 12.71 9.40
CA SER A 2 -56.99 12.84 10.33
C SER A 2 -55.74 13.17 9.52
N GLY A 3 -55.16 14.34 9.76
CA GLY A 3 -53.90 14.75 9.15
C GLY A 3 -52.82 13.74 9.47
N LEU A 4 -52.35 13.04 8.43
CA LEU A 4 -51.07 12.34 8.48
C LEU A 4 -50.02 13.44 8.62
N GLU A 5 -49.57 13.69 9.86
CA GLU A 5 -48.31 14.38 10.11
C GLU A 5 -47.22 13.57 9.41
N THR A 6 -46.88 13.99 8.19
CA THR A 6 -45.72 13.47 7.49
C THR A 6 -44.50 13.97 8.25
N SER A 7 -44.00 13.15 9.17
CA SER A 7 -42.69 13.39 9.78
C SER A 7 -41.70 13.74 8.68
N PRO A 8 -40.89 14.79 8.84
CA PRO A 8 -39.95 15.21 7.80
C PRO A 8 -39.09 14.02 7.35
N PRO A 9 -38.79 13.90 6.05
CA PRO A 9 -37.98 12.79 5.55
C PRO A 9 -36.64 12.77 6.27
N LEU A 10 -36.28 11.60 6.83
CA LEU A 10 -35.00 11.40 7.48
C LEU A 10 -33.88 11.66 6.48
N ALA A 11 -32.82 12.35 6.91
CA ALA A 11 -31.63 12.54 6.09
C ALA A 11 -31.04 11.19 5.64
N PRO A 12 -30.36 11.13 4.48
CA PRO A 12 -29.74 9.91 3.98
C PRO A 12 -28.81 9.24 5.00
N ALA A 13 -28.80 7.91 5.05
CA ALA A 13 -27.92 7.15 5.94
C ALA A 13 -26.43 7.38 5.61
N LEU A 14 -26.10 7.58 4.34
CA LEU A 14 -24.78 7.98 3.87
C LEU A 14 -24.93 9.12 2.83
N PRO A 15 -24.03 10.11 2.81
CA PRO A 15 -22.67 10.09 3.36
C PRO A 15 -22.56 10.33 4.87
N LEU A 16 -21.44 9.89 5.45
CA LEU A 16 -21.02 10.30 6.79
C LEU A 16 -20.50 11.74 6.75
N ILE A 17 -20.98 12.60 7.66
CA ILE A 17 -20.47 13.97 7.80
C ILE A 17 -19.29 13.96 8.76
N LEU A 18 -18.15 14.50 8.30
CA LEU A 18 -16.91 14.59 9.05
C LEU A 18 -16.69 16.05 9.47
N TRP A 19 -16.86 16.35 10.76
CA TRP A 19 -16.68 17.69 11.29
C TRP A 19 -15.49 17.74 12.25
N ASN A 20 -14.44 18.46 11.84
CA ASN A 20 -13.14 18.50 12.54
C ASN A 20 -12.51 17.10 12.75
N ALA A 21 -12.71 16.21 11.76
CA ALA A 21 -12.14 14.87 11.78
C ALA A 21 -10.66 14.86 11.35
N PRO A 22 -9.83 13.96 11.90
CA PRO A 22 -8.42 13.84 11.53
C PRO A 22 -8.27 13.26 10.11
N PRO A 23 -7.21 13.64 9.38
CA PRO A 23 -6.95 13.14 8.03
C PRO A 23 -6.84 11.60 7.96
N GLY A 24 -6.39 10.94 9.02
CA GLY A 24 -6.36 9.47 9.07
C GLY A 24 -7.73 8.82 8.94
N LEU A 25 -8.79 9.41 9.50
CA LEU A 25 -10.15 8.89 9.31
C LEU A 25 -10.60 9.06 7.85
N VAL A 26 -10.28 10.20 7.24
CA VAL A 26 -10.61 10.49 5.84
C VAL A 26 -9.96 9.44 4.93
N ARG A 27 -8.66 9.17 5.11
CA ARG A 27 -7.95 8.12 4.37
C ARG A 27 -8.63 6.76 4.52
N VAL A 28 -8.99 6.36 5.73
CA VAL A 28 -9.66 5.07 5.98
C VAL A 28 -10.98 4.99 5.21
N LEU A 29 -11.81 6.02 5.26
CA LEU A 29 -13.09 6.05 4.55
C LEU A 29 -12.90 6.05 3.02
N GLU A 30 -11.89 6.76 2.49
CA GLU A 30 -11.51 6.69 1.07
C GLU A 30 -11.07 5.27 0.66
N GLN A 31 -10.25 4.61 1.49
CA GLN A 31 -9.80 3.24 1.25
C GLN A 31 -10.97 2.23 1.26
N GLU A 32 -11.96 2.44 2.12
CA GLU A 32 -13.18 1.60 2.17
C GLU A 32 -14.24 2.00 1.12
N GLY A 33 -14.07 3.13 0.44
CA GLY A 33 -15.05 3.62 -0.52
C GLY A 33 -16.39 3.94 0.13
N VAL A 34 -16.38 4.31 1.42
CA VAL A 34 -17.57 4.71 2.16
C VAL A 34 -17.88 6.17 1.83
N PRO A 35 -19.11 6.51 1.40
CA PRO A 35 -19.47 7.90 1.13
C PRO A 35 -19.32 8.75 2.39
N HIS A 36 -18.58 9.85 2.26
CA HIS A 36 -18.36 10.78 3.34
C HIS A 36 -18.19 12.20 2.78
N LEU A 37 -18.36 13.19 3.65
CA LEU A 37 -18.23 14.61 3.31
C LEU A 37 -17.60 15.36 4.49
N GLN A 38 -16.56 16.15 4.23
CA GLN A 38 -16.07 17.13 5.20
C GLN A 38 -16.96 18.37 5.13
N ALA A 39 -17.76 18.61 6.17
CA ALA A 39 -18.71 19.71 6.21
C ALA A 39 -19.10 20.06 7.66
N GLU A 40 -19.74 21.22 7.80
CA GLU A 40 -20.37 21.65 9.05
C GLU A 40 -21.55 20.74 9.45
N PRO A 41 -21.90 20.66 10.74
CA PRO A 41 -22.98 19.79 11.25
C PRO A 41 -24.35 20.02 10.63
N ASN A 42 -24.65 21.26 10.25
CA ASN A 42 -25.93 21.66 9.68
C ASN A 42 -26.06 21.32 8.18
N HIS A 43 -25.04 20.73 7.57
CA HIS A 43 -25.08 20.34 6.18
C HIS A 43 -26.27 19.39 5.92
N PRO A 44 -27.07 19.60 4.87
CA PRO A 44 -28.31 18.84 4.67
C PRO A 44 -28.06 17.35 4.33
N ALA A 45 -26.93 17.04 3.69
CA ALA A 45 -26.54 15.66 3.43
C ALA A 45 -26.20 14.90 4.73
N GLY A 46 -26.48 13.59 4.74
CA GLY A 46 -26.00 12.66 5.76
C GLY A 46 -26.69 12.78 7.13
N ARG A 47 -27.11 11.66 7.70
CA ARG A 47 -27.73 11.59 9.02
C ARG A 47 -26.71 11.56 10.17
N PHE A 48 -25.52 11.03 9.93
CA PHE A 48 -24.51 10.77 10.96
C PHE A 48 -23.35 11.74 10.87
N VAL A 49 -22.98 12.34 12.00
CA VAL A 49 -21.86 13.28 12.13
C VAL A 49 -20.78 12.68 13.02
N ILE A 50 -19.57 12.57 12.51
CA ILE A 50 -18.39 12.11 13.27
C ILE A 50 -17.57 13.34 13.65
N THR A 51 -17.38 13.54 14.95
CA THR A 51 -16.66 14.71 15.47
C THR A 51 -16.01 14.41 16.83
N PRO A 52 -14.85 15.02 17.15
CA PRO A 52 -14.26 14.97 18.49
C PRO A 52 -15.19 15.55 19.56
N ARG A 53 -15.10 15.06 20.80
CA ARG A 53 -15.97 15.47 21.91
C ARG A 53 -15.90 16.96 22.19
N ARG A 54 -14.71 17.56 22.08
CA ARG A 54 -14.46 18.99 22.36
C ARG A 54 -15.27 19.95 21.47
N TRP A 55 -15.74 19.50 20.31
CA TRP A 55 -16.49 20.33 19.35
C TRP A 55 -18.01 20.17 19.50
N ARG A 56 -18.49 19.33 20.41
CA ARG A 56 -19.93 19.03 20.53
C ARG A 56 -20.71 20.10 21.28
N SER A 57 -20.05 20.83 22.18
CA SER A 57 -20.69 21.85 23.01
C SER A 57 -21.15 23.03 22.16
N GLY A 58 -22.38 23.49 22.38
CA GLY A 58 -22.94 24.65 21.67
C GLY A 58 -23.62 24.34 20.33
N VAL A 59 -23.69 23.06 19.92
CA VAL A 59 -24.48 22.63 18.78
C VAL A 59 -25.73 21.90 19.28
N ASP A 60 -26.90 22.35 18.84
CA ASP A 60 -28.16 21.67 19.10
C ASP A 60 -28.39 20.55 18.07
N TRP A 61 -27.86 19.37 18.38
CA TRP A 61 -27.93 18.20 17.50
C TRP A 61 -29.36 17.69 17.28
N GLN A 62 -30.27 17.92 18.24
CA GLN A 62 -31.66 17.51 18.13
C GLN A 62 -32.39 18.34 17.07
N SER A 63 -32.25 19.67 17.10
CA SER A 63 -32.87 20.52 16.06
C SER A 63 -32.29 20.27 14.67
N LEU A 64 -31.02 19.84 14.58
CA LEU A 64 -30.42 19.44 13.29
C LEU A 64 -30.87 18.05 12.81
N GLY A 65 -31.54 17.25 13.65
CA GLY A 65 -31.93 15.88 13.31
C GLY A 65 -30.74 14.95 13.01
N LYS A 66 -29.56 15.24 13.57
CA LYS A 66 -28.32 14.51 13.32
C LYS A 66 -28.01 13.55 14.47
N ILE A 67 -27.34 12.45 14.14
CA ILE A 67 -26.81 11.52 15.13
C ILE A 67 -25.30 11.65 15.21
N VAL A 68 -24.79 11.94 16.41
CA VAL A 68 -23.36 12.20 16.62
C VAL A 68 -22.63 10.93 17.04
N LEU A 69 -21.57 10.58 16.32
CA LEU A 69 -20.65 9.50 16.68
C LEU A 69 -19.40 10.11 17.36
N ASP A 70 -19.03 9.57 18.53
CA ASP A 70 -17.92 10.12 19.35
C ASP A 70 -16.58 9.60 18.84
N LEU A 71 -15.85 10.47 18.17
CA LEU A 71 -14.54 10.13 17.63
C LEU A 71 -13.53 9.78 18.72
N ASP A 72 -13.62 10.38 19.90
CA ASP A 72 -12.69 10.09 21.01
C ASP A 72 -12.99 8.72 21.62
N GLN A 73 -14.27 8.36 21.71
CA GLN A 73 -14.70 7.02 22.12
C GLN A 73 -14.29 5.95 21.09
N ILE A 74 -14.47 6.24 19.79
CA ILE A 74 -13.99 5.37 18.70
C ILE A 74 -12.48 5.17 18.81
N ARG A 75 -11.72 6.25 19.05
CA ARG A 75 -10.26 6.20 19.23
C ARG A 75 -9.89 5.22 20.35
N LEU A 76 -10.52 5.35 21.51
CA LEU A 76 -10.25 4.50 22.67
C LEU A 76 -10.55 3.02 22.39
N GLU A 77 -11.70 2.72 21.77
CA GLU A 77 -12.05 1.34 21.40
C GLU A 77 -11.09 0.71 20.40
N VAL A 78 -10.62 1.49 19.42
CA VAL A 78 -9.62 1.02 18.46
C VAL A 78 -8.30 0.73 19.18
N GLN A 79 -7.88 1.59 20.12
CA GLN A 79 -6.69 1.34 20.95
C GLN A 79 -6.84 0.06 21.79
N THR A 80 -8.01 -0.16 22.39
CA THR A 80 -8.30 -1.39 23.13
C THR A 80 -8.23 -2.62 22.23
N LEU A 81 -8.80 -2.55 21.02
CA LEU A 81 -8.82 -3.66 20.07
C LEU A 81 -7.41 -4.00 19.53
N LEU A 82 -6.55 -3.00 19.42
CA LEU A 82 -5.17 -3.14 18.93
C LEU A 82 -4.14 -3.29 20.06
N SER A 83 -4.56 -3.56 21.28
CA SER A 83 -3.64 -3.84 22.38
C SER A 83 -3.27 -5.34 22.35
N PRO A 84 -1.99 -5.73 22.33
CA PRO A 84 -0.79 -4.90 22.56
C PRO A 84 -0.05 -4.43 21.29
N GLN A 85 -0.62 -4.58 20.09
CA GLN A 85 0.04 -4.26 18.81
C GLN A 85 0.47 -2.79 18.67
N ILE A 86 -0.27 -1.86 19.29
CA ILE A 86 0.10 -0.43 19.34
C ILE A 86 0.20 0.07 20.79
N PRO A 87 1.04 1.09 21.07
CA PRO A 87 1.11 1.70 22.40
C PRO A 87 -0.23 2.31 22.82
N ALA A 88 -0.61 2.18 24.09
CA ALA A 88 -1.87 2.69 24.62
C ALA A 88 -2.08 4.21 24.42
N TYR A 89 -0.99 4.98 24.30
CA TYR A 89 -1.03 6.43 24.06
C TYR A 89 -1.06 6.81 22.56
N ALA A 90 -0.92 5.85 21.64
CA ALA A 90 -0.80 6.13 20.22
C ALA A 90 -2.18 6.41 19.61
N ASP A 91 -2.34 7.53 18.90
CA ASP A 91 -3.58 7.83 18.16
C ASP A 91 -3.64 6.99 16.87
N PRO A 92 -4.55 6.00 16.74
CA PRO A 92 -4.67 5.16 15.54
C PRO A 92 -4.90 5.98 14.26
N PHE A 93 -5.58 7.12 14.32
CA PHE A 93 -5.79 7.98 13.16
C PHE A 93 -4.49 8.67 12.72
N GLN A 94 -3.58 8.95 13.66
CA GLN A 94 -2.24 9.45 13.31
C GLN A 94 -1.33 8.34 12.82
N LEU A 95 -1.43 7.14 13.38
CA LEU A 95 -0.59 6.01 12.98
C LEU A 95 -0.77 5.62 11.52
N VAL A 96 -2.01 5.66 11.00
CA VAL A 96 -2.25 5.31 9.58
C VAL A 96 -1.60 6.28 8.60
N ILE A 97 -1.42 7.56 8.96
CA ILE A 97 -0.82 8.58 8.07
C ILE A 97 0.65 8.88 8.36
N LYS A 98 1.20 8.37 9.47
CA LYS A 98 2.55 8.70 9.92
C LYS A 98 3.61 7.85 9.21
N TYR A 99 4.53 8.52 8.52
CA TYR A 99 5.78 7.89 8.09
C TYR A 99 6.69 7.62 9.30
N SER A 100 6.94 6.34 9.59
CA SER A 100 7.76 5.89 10.70
C SER A 100 8.41 4.54 10.36
N PRO A 101 9.45 4.50 9.54
CA PRO A 101 10.13 3.26 9.21
C PRO A 101 10.86 2.70 10.44
N THR A 102 10.96 1.39 10.54
CA THR A 102 11.77 0.70 11.56
C THR A 102 12.27 -0.61 11.00
N CYS A 103 13.29 -1.20 11.65
CA CYS A 103 13.64 -2.59 11.38
C CYS A 103 12.61 -3.49 12.08
N LEU A 104 11.91 -4.26 11.27
CA LEU A 104 10.97 -5.30 11.67
C LEU A 104 11.69 -6.65 11.68
N THR A 105 11.13 -7.58 12.44
CA THR A 105 11.65 -8.94 12.58
C THR A 105 10.49 -9.92 12.47
N TRP A 106 10.61 -10.85 11.53
CA TRP A 106 9.69 -11.98 11.42
C TRP A 106 10.40 -13.23 11.92
N ARG A 107 9.63 -14.09 12.59
CA ARG A 107 10.05 -15.42 13.03
C ARG A 107 9.34 -16.42 12.14
N CYS A 108 9.97 -16.73 11.03
CA CYS A 108 9.45 -17.67 10.06
C CYS A 108 10.03 -19.04 10.42
N ASP A 109 9.16 -20.04 10.56
CA ASP A 109 9.46 -21.46 10.85
C ASP A 109 9.78 -21.84 12.33
N PRO A 110 9.37 -23.04 12.81
CA PRO A 110 9.77 -23.66 14.08
C PRO A 110 11.28 -23.62 14.41
N ASN A 111 12.16 -23.54 13.41
CA ASN A 111 13.61 -23.47 13.62
C ASN A 111 14.11 -22.11 14.17
N ARG A 112 13.20 -21.16 14.47
CA ARG A 112 13.50 -19.84 15.05
C ARG A 112 14.40 -18.97 14.15
N ILE A 113 14.38 -19.17 12.84
CA ILE A 113 15.09 -18.31 11.90
C ILE A 113 14.43 -16.93 11.91
N VAL A 114 15.27 -15.90 11.94
CA VAL A 114 14.86 -14.52 12.09
C VAL A 114 15.25 -13.74 10.84
N ILE A 115 14.25 -13.36 10.06
CA ILE A 115 14.43 -12.44 8.93
C ILE A 115 14.14 -10.99 9.36
N ARG A 116 14.77 -10.03 8.69
CA ARG A 116 14.73 -8.62 9.06
C ARG A 116 14.61 -7.73 7.84
N GLU A 117 13.80 -6.67 7.95
CA GLU A 117 13.63 -5.66 6.89
C GLU A 117 13.31 -4.30 7.50
N GLN A 118 13.71 -3.21 6.84
CA GLN A 118 13.28 -1.85 7.16
C GLN A 118 11.94 -1.52 6.50
N ALA A 119 10.85 -1.58 7.26
CA ALA A 119 9.50 -1.31 6.73
C ALA A 119 8.72 -0.36 7.65
N ALA A 120 7.49 -0.03 7.26
CA ALA A 120 6.57 0.76 8.07
C ALA A 120 6.38 0.08 9.43
N ARG A 121 6.62 0.83 10.51
CA ARG A 121 6.57 0.31 11.89
C ARG A 121 5.23 -0.33 12.24
N TRP A 122 4.15 0.25 11.75
CA TRP A 122 2.80 -0.17 12.06
C TRP A 122 2.20 -0.89 10.85
N ASP A 123 1.44 -1.95 11.12
CA ASP A 123 0.59 -2.57 10.10
C ASP A 123 -0.59 -1.63 9.83
N THR A 124 -0.46 -0.77 8.81
CA THR A 124 -1.49 0.22 8.49
C THR A 124 -2.81 -0.43 8.07
N GLY A 125 -2.75 -1.62 7.46
CA GLY A 125 -3.93 -2.40 7.12
C GLY A 125 -4.68 -2.90 8.36
N LEU A 126 -3.96 -3.43 9.35
CA LEU A 126 -4.54 -3.85 10.63
C LEU A 126 -5.23 -2.68 11.34
N ILE A 127 -4.55 -1.53 11.42
CA ILE A 127 -5.12 -0.34 12.07
C ILE A 127 -6.37 0.13 11.33
N ARG A 128 -6.35 0.19 9.99
CA ARG A 128 -7.54 0.50 9.19
C ARG A 128 -8.70 -0.47 9.50
N ARG A 129 -8.45 -1.78 9.47
CA ARG A 129 -9.49 -2.79 9.75
C ARG A 129 -10.09 -2.62 11.16
N ALA A 130 -9.28 -2.30 12.16
CA ALA A 130 -9.76 -2.02 13.51
C ALA A 130 -10.63 -0.75 13.58
N ILE A 131 -10.21 0.33 12.91
CA ILE A 131 -11.01 1.57 12.78
C ILE A 131 -12.36 1.26 12.13
N VAL A 132 -12.36 0.55 11.01
CA VAL A 132 -13.58 0.15 10.28
C VAL A 132 -14.50 -0.69 11.16
N THR A 133 -13.94 -1.68 11.87
CA THR A 133 -14.70 -2.56 12.75
C THR A 133 -15.44 -1.78 13.84
N VAL A 134 -14.72 -0.88 14.54
CA VAL A 134 -15.31 -0.06 15.61
C VAL A 134 -16.33 0.93 15.04
N LEU A 135 -15.99 1.62 13.95
CA LEU A 135 -16.84 2.63 13.35
C LEU A 135 -18.13 2.03 12.79
N ALA A 136 -18.06 0.92 12.05
CA ALA A 136 -19.21 0.21 11.52
C ALA A 136 -20.13 -0.29 12.65
N ARG A 137 -19.55 -0.81 13.74
CA ARG A 137 -20.30 -1.22 14.93
C ARG A 137 -21.05 -0.04 15.56
N ARG A 138 -20.36 1.08 15.80
CA ARG A 138 -20.96 2.28 16.40
C ARG A 138 -22.05 2.89 15.51
N LEU A 139 -21.84 2.89 14.20
CA LEU A 139 -22.83 3.34 13.22
C LEU A 139 -24.10 2.46 13.26
N ARG A 140 -23.95 1.13 13.29
CA ARG A 140 -25.09 0.20 13.40
C ARG A 140 -25.85 0.34 14.71
N GLN A 141 -25.15 0.48 15.84
CA GLN A 141 -25.77 0.74 17.15
C GLN A 141 -26.59 2.03 17.15
N ALA A 142 -26.20 3.01 16.33
CA ALA A 142 -26.92 4.26 16.11
C ALA A 142 -28.04 4.15 15.05
N GLY A 143 -28.33 2.95 14.54
CA GLY A 143 -29.36 2.70 13.51
C GLY A 143 -28.93 3.04 12.09
N GLY A 144 -27.62 3.10 11.82
CA GLY A 144 -27.05 3.34 10.48
C GLY A 144 -26.61 2.06 9.77
N LEU A 145 -26.11 2.24 8.54
CA LEU A 145 -25.61 1.16 7.67
C LEU A 145 -24.15 1.40 7.30
N TRP A 146 -23.34 0.34 7.30
CA TRP A 146 -21.99 0.39 6.74
C TRP A 146 -22.00 -0.18 5.32
N ILE A 147 -21.80 0.69 4.34
CA ILE A 147 -21.77 0.34 2.92
C ILE A 147 -20.58 1.04 2.27
N GLY A 148 -19.73 0.26 1.60
CA GLY A 148 -18.54 0.75 0.90
C GLY A 148 -18.35 0.06 -0.44
N LEU A 149 -17.22 0.35 -1.09
CA LEU A 149 -16.85 -0.26 -2.37
C LEU A 149 -15.83 -1.38 -2.15
N GLY A 150 -15.98 -2.49 -2.88
CA GLY A 150 -15.04 -3.62 -2.84
C GLY A 150 -13.63 -3.21 -3.23
N CYS A 151 -12.63 -4.01 -2.86
CA CYS A 151 -11.23 -3.71 -3.19
C CYS A 151 -10.78 -4.29 -4.54
N ALA A 152 -11.64 -5.04 -5.23
CA ALA A 152 -11.39 -5.64 -6.54
C ALA A 152 -12.67 -5.54 -7.41
N PRO A 153 -12.55 -5.67 -8.74
CA PRO A 153 -13.72 -5.71 -9.61
C PRO A 153 -14.55 -6.97 -9.34
N TRP A 154 -15.87 -6.85 -9.43
CA TRP A 154 -16.78 -7.99 -9.40
C TRP A 154 -16.46 -8.98 -10.54
N PRO A 155 -16.50 -10.31 -10.31
CA PRO A 155 -16.88 -11.02 -9.07
C PRO A 155 -15.72 -11.26 -8.09
N CYS A 156 -14.52 -10.76 -8.38
CA CYS A 156 -13.35 -10.91 -7.53
C CYS A 156 -13.50 -10.12 -6.21
N ARG A 157 -12.74 -10.55 -5.21
CA ARG A 157 -12.82 -10.01 -3.83
C ARG A 157 -11.51 -9.48 -3.32
N SER A 158 -10.43 -9.92 -3.93
CA SER A 158 -9.06 -9.55 -3.64
C SER A 158 -8.33 -9.45 -4.99
N VAL A 159 -7.12 -8.94 -4.95
CA VAL A 159 -6.23 -8.80 -6.11
C VAL A 159 -4.86 -9.35 -5.76
N PHE A 160 -4.21 -10.00 -6.72
CA PHE A 160 -2.82 -10.38 -6.62
C PHE A 160 -2.01 -9.66 -7.70
N GLY A 161 -0.85 -9.15 -7.30
CA GLY A 161 0.19 -8.68 -8.21
C GLY A 161 1.58 -9.03 -7.68
N PHE A 162 2.51 -9.29 -8.60
CA PHE A 162 3.88 -9.63 -8.30
C PHE A 162 4.81 -8.52 -8.76
N ARG A 163 5.75 -8.14 -7.90
CA ARG A 163 6.73 -7.11 -8.19
C ARG A 163 8.12 -7.74 -8.31
N LEU A 164 8.86 -7.34 -9.33
CA LEU A 164 10.26 -7.71 -9.50
C LEU A 164 11.11 -6.44 -9.49
N ASP A 165 12.11 -6.39 -8.62
CA ASP A 165 13.08 -5.30 -8.58
C ASP A 165 14.36 -5.75 -9.29
N LEU A 166 14.73 -5.05 -10.36
CA LEU A 166 15.95 -5.29 -11.15
C LEU A 166 17.00 -4.26 -10.76
N ASP A 167 17.87 -4.68 -9.85
CA ASP A 167 18.79 -3.82 -9.11
C ASP A 167 20.21 -3.85 -9.69
N GLU A 168 20.61 -5.00 -10.20
CA GLU A 168 22.01 -5.33 -10.51
C GLU A 168 22.17 -5.81 -11.95
N PRO A 169 23.31 -5.57 -12.61
CA PRO A 169 23.53 -5.94 -14.00
C PRO A 169 23.84 -7.44 -14.17
N ILE A 170 22.89 -8.32 -13.81
CA ILE A 170 22.99 -9.77 -13.98
C ILE A 170 21.90 -10.24 -14.95
N PRO A 171 22.06 -9.95 -16.26
CA PRO A 171 21.02 -10.16 -17.25
C PRO A 171 20.52 -11.60 -17.30
N ASP A 172 21.40 -12.60 -17.22
CA ASP A 172 21.01 -14.02 -17.29
C ASP A 172 20.03 -14.43 -16.17
N ASP A 173 20.20 -13.90 -14.96
CA ASP A 173 19.32 -14.20 -13.83
C ASP A 173 17.93 -13.61 -14.09
N SER A 174 17.88 -12.35 -14.51
CA SER A 174 16.63 -11.68 -14.86
C SER A 174 15.92 -12.34 -16.04
N ILE A 175 16.65 -12.74 -17.10
CA ILE A 175 16.10 -13.45 -18.26
C ILE A 175 15.43 -14.74 -17.79
N ARG A 176 16.12 -15.56 -16.98
CA ARG A 176 15.55 -16.82 -16.48
C ARG A 176 14.27 -16.61 -15.68
N VAL A 177 14.21 -15.58 -14.84
CA VAL A 177 13.03 -15.32 -13.99
C VAL A 177 11.87 -14.76 -14.83
N LEU A 178 12.12 -13.81 -15.73
CA LEU A 178 11.09 -13.25 -16.59
C LEU A 178 10.53 -14.32 -17.56
N ASP A 179 11.37 -15.20 -18.09
CA ASP A 179 10.95 -16.31 -18.93
C ASP A 179 10.07 -17.30 -18.16
N ARG A 180 10.39 -17.57 -16.89
CA ARG A 180 9.50 -18.36 -16.02
C ARG A 180 8.18 -17.65 -15.80
N CYS A 181 8.17 -16.32 -15.60
CA CYS A 181 6.92 -15.57 -15.44
C CYS A 181 6.02 -15.70 -16.67
N VAL A 182 6.60 -15.66 -17.87
CA VAL A 182 5.87 -15.91 -19.13
C VAL A 182 5.38 -17.36 -19.19
N ALA A 183 6.27 -18.33 -18.95
CA ALA A 183 5.95 -19.76 -19.07
C ALA A 183 4.88 -20.23 -18.07
N THR A 184 4.80 -19.62 -16.89
CA THR A 184 3.81 -19.96 -15.86
C THR A 184 2.54 -19.13 -15.97
N GLY A 185 2.47 -18.15 -16.88
CA GLY A 185 1.30 -17.30 -17.09
C GLY A 185 1.13 -16.16 -16.09
N ILE A 186 2.12 -15.91 -15.22
CA ILE A 186 2.08 -14.77 -14.27
C ILE A 186 2.60 -13.45 -14.86
N ALA A 187 3.06 -13.46 -16.12
CA ALA A 187 3.54 -12.26 -16.79
C ALA A 187 2.54 -11.07 -16.72
N PRO A 188 1.23 -11.23 -17.01
CA PRO A 188 0.25 -10.14 -16.92
C PRO A 188 -0.02 -9.60 -15.51
N LEU A 189 0.46 -10.28 -14.47
CA LEU A 189 0.31 -9.91 -13.07
C LEU A 189 1.64 -9.41 -12.48
N THR A 190 2.67 -9.27 -13.31
CA THR A 190 4.03 -8.89 -12.90
C THR A 190 4.36 -7.46 -13.33
N THR A 191 4.80 -6.63 -12.38
CA THR A 191 5.46 -5.35 -12.65
C THR A 191 6.95 -5.43 -12.30
N VAL A 192 7.80 -5.08 -13.25
CA VAL A 192 9.25 -4.99 -13.13
C VAL A 192 9.64 -3.53 -12.89
N TYR A 193 10.31 -3.23 -11.77
CA TYR A 193 10.95 -1.94 -11.55
C TYR A 193 12.42 -2.03 -11.96
N LEU A 194 12.80 -1.28 -13.00
CA LEU A 194 14.11 -1.36 -13.63
C LEU A 194 15.05 -0.24 -13.15
N SER A 195 16.21 -0.62 -12.61
CA SER A 195 17.33 0.31 -12.43
C SER A 195 18.04 0.51 -13.77
N THR A 196 17.82 1.65 -14.43
CA THR A 196 18.28 1.82 -15.82
C THR A 196 19.80 1.81 -15.97
N ALA A 197 20.58 2.16 -14.94
CA ALA A 197 22.04 2.06 -14.98
C ALA A 197 22.54 0.60 -15.08
N ALA A 198 21.77 -0.37 -14.56
CA ALA A 198 22.15 -1.78 -14.60
C ALA A 198 21.87 -2.43 -15.96
N TYR A 199 20.77 -2.04 -16.62
CA TYR A 199 20.24 -2.79 -17.77
C TYR A 199 20.26 -2.06 -19.11
N SER A 200 20.42 -0.73 -19.13
CA SER A 200 20.34 0.06 -20.39
C SER A 200 21.46 -0.20 -21.41
N HIS A 201 22.50 -0.95 -21.02
CA HIS A 201 23.61 -1.33 -21.90
C HIS A 201 23.71 -2.86 -22.12
N GLN A 202 22.72 -3.63 -21.66
CA GLN A 202 22.72 -5.08 -21.79
C GLN A 202 22.00 -5.49 -23.09
N SER A 203 22.73 -5.58 -24.20
CA SER A 203 22.16 -5.82 -25.54
C SER A 203 21.23 -7.03 -25.59
N ASP A 204 21.67 -8.15 -25.01
CA ASP A 204 20.95 -9.42 -25.08
C ASP A 204 19.67 -9.37 -24.27
N TRP A 205 19.69 -8.67 -23.13
CA TRP A 205 18.51 -8.42 -22.32
C TRP A 205 17.52 -7.49 -23.02
N LEU A 206 18.02 -6.40 -23.61
CA LEU A 206 17.20 -5.41 -24.33
C LEU A 206 16.51 -6.03 -25.55
N ALA A 207 17.17 -7.00 -26.22
CA ALA A 207 16.57 -7.74 -27.33
C ALA A 207 15.34 -8.58 -26.90
N GLN A 208 15.25 -8.97 -25.62
CA GLN A 208 14.11 -9.72 -25.09
C GLN A 208 12.95 -8.84 -24.62
N LEU A 209 13.19 -7.54 -24.39
CA LEU A 209 12.21 -6.62 -23.82
C LEU A 209 10.86 -6.61 -24.56
N PRO A 210 10.80 -6.55 -25.92
CA PRO A 210 9.53 -6.61 -26.63
C PRO A 210 8.73 -7.88 -26.33
N ARG A 211 9.39 -9.05 -26.29
CA ARG A 211 8.74 -10.34 -26.00
C ARG A 211 8.07 -10.37 -24.63
N TRP A 212 8.74 -9.86 -23.60
CA TRP A 212 8.17 -9.83 -22.24
C TRP A 212 7.01 -8.84 -22.14
N ARG A 213 7.09 -7.70 -22.83
CA ARG A 213 5.99 -6.73 -22.89
C ARG A 213 4.78 -7.29 -23.63
N ASP A 214 4.98 -7.99 -24.74
CA ASP A 214 3.91 -8.65 -25.48
C ASP A 214 3.23 -9.75 -24.66
N ALA A 215 3.99 -10.41 -23.77
CA ALA A 215 3.45 -11.37 -22.79
C ALA A 215 2.72 -10.70 -21.60
N GLY A 216 2.72 -9.36 -21.53
CA GLY A 216 2.00 -8.58 -20.52
C GLY A 216 2.82 -8.17 -19.29
N ILE A 217 4.14 -8.35 -19.27
CA ILE A 217 4.98 -7.82 -18.18
C ILE A 217 5.00 -6.29 -18.25
N ASP A 218 4.64 -5.65 -17.14
CA ASP A 218 4.67 -4.21 -16.98
C ASP A 218 6.07 -3.75 -16.53
N PHE A 219 6.67 -2.77 -17.20
CA PHE A 219 8.00 -2.24 -16.87
C PHE A 219 7.91 -0.81 -16.37
N GLN A 220 8.51 -0.54 -15.22
CA GLN A 220 8.42 0.71 -14.47
C GLN A 220 9.79 1.13 -13.93
N SER A 221 9.88 2.30 -13.31
CA SER A 221 11.16 2.90 -12.93
C SER A 221 11.58 2.50 -11.51
N HIS A 222 12.81 2.01 -11.38
CA HIS A 222 13.50 1.90 -10.08
C HIS A 222 14.56 3.01 -9.89
N GLY A 223 14.50 4.05 -10.73
CA GLY A 223 15.51 5.10 -10.81
C GLY A 223 16.62 4.76 -11.81
N HIS A 224 17.58 5.67 -11.95
CA HIS A 224 18.74 5.39 -12.79
C HIS A 224 19.74 4.53 -12.03
N HIS A 225 20.20 5.04 -10.90
CA HIS A 225 20.91 4.27 -9.91
C HIS A 225 19.93 3.68 -8.89
N HIS A 226 20.21 2.44 -8.46
CA HIS A 226 19.50 1.74 -7.39
C HIS A 226 19.80 2.39 -6.02
N TYR A 227 19.36 3.64 -5.86
CA TYR A 227 19.60 4.45 -4.68
C TYR A 227 18.52 5.53 -4.44
N LEU A 228 18.17 5.73 -3.16
CA LEU A 228 17.35 6.85 -2.69
C LEU A 228 18.23 7.93 -2.07
N TYR A 229 18.18 9.15 -2.60
CA TYR A 229 18.93 10.28 -2.10
C TYR A 229 18.18 11.03 -0.99
N ARG A 230 18.93 11.70 -0.11
CA ARG A 230 18.38 12.63 0.89
C ARG A 230 17.98 13.96 0.26
N GLU A 231 18.79 14.44 -0.67
CA GLU A 231 18.57 15.70 -1.37
C GLU A 231 17.53 15.51 -2.47
N GLN A 232 16.51 16.37 -2.48
CA GLN A 232 15.45 16.36 -3.49
C GLN A 232 16.02 16.53 -4.91
N SER A 233 16.99 17.43 -5.11
CA SER A 233 17.61 17.67 -6.42
C SER A 233 18.35 16.45 -6.98
N ALA A 234 19.00 15.66 -6.12
CA ALA A 234 19.67 14.44 -6.54
C ALA A 234 18.66 13.34 -6.92
N ASN A 235 17.56 13.20 -6.16
CA ASN A 235 16.45 12.33 -6.56
C ASN A 235 15.86 12.77 -7.91
N TYR A 236 15.68 14.08 -8.13
CA TYR A 236 15.15 14.61 -9.38
C TYR A 236 16.02 14.22 -10.57
N ARG A 237 17.34 14.46 -10.51
CA ARG A 237 18.27 14.05 -11.58
C ARG A 237 18.23 12.54 -11.83
N ASN A 238 18.24 11.74 -10.76
CA ASN A 238 18.20 10.28 -10.86
C ASN A 238 16.95 9.79 -11.61
N LEU A 239 15.78 10.34 -11.28
CA LEU A 239 14.51 9.93 -11.87
C LEU A 239 14.31 10.49 -13.29
N VAL A 240 14.73 11.73 -13.56
CA VAL A 240 14.69 12.31 -14.92
C VAL A 240 15.54 11.49 -15.88
N ARG A 241 16.76 11.11 -15.48
CA ARG A 241 17.64 10.27 -16.29
C ARG A 241 17.02 8.89 -16.55
N ALA A 242 16.44 8.27 -15.52
CA ALA A 242 15.74 7.00 -15.67
C ALA A 242 14.58 7.10 -16.66
N ARG A 243 13.75 8.15 -16.55
CA ARG A 243 12.60 8.37 -17.44
C ARG A 243 13.04 8.57 -18.89
N ALA A 244 14.10 9.35 -19.13
CA ALA A 244 14.64 9.55 -20.46
C ALA A 244 15.08 8.22 -21.11
N ILE A 245 15.78 7.37 -20.34
CA ILE A 245 16.22 6.05 -20.82
C ILE A 245 15.02 5.12 -21.07
N LEU A 246 14.08 5.00 -20.12
CA LEU A 246 12.89 4.15 -20.28
C LEU A 246 12.06 4.58 -21.50
N ASN A 247 11.86 5.88 -21.69
CA ASN A 247 11.18 6.41 -22.87
C ASN A 247 11.91 6.03 -24.17
N SER A 248 13.25 6.05 -24.18
CA SER A 248 14.04 5.61 -25.35
C SER A 248 13.90 4.12 -25.66
N LEU A 249 13.53 3.31 -24.66
CA LEU A 249 13.20 1.89 -24.80
C LEU A 249 11.71 1.65 -25.13
N GLY A 250 10.95 2.72 -25.36
CA GLY A 250 9.51 2.66 -25.60
C GLY A 250 8.69 2.26 -24.37
N VAL A 251 9.24 2.42 -23.16
CA VAL A 251 8.59 2.14 -21.88
C VAL A 251 8.08 3.46 -21.28
N ALA A 252 6.77 3.65 -21.25
CA ALA A 252 6.15 4.77 -20.56
C ALA A 252 6.09 4.46 -19.06
N SER A 253 7.00 5.06 -18.29
CA SER A 253 7.06 4.85 -16.85
C SER A 253 6.39 5.99 -16.08
N ASP A 254 5.22 5.69 -15.54
CA ASP A 254 4.44 6.57 -14.67
C ASP A 254 4.33 6.00 -13.25
N HIS A 255 4.98 4.87 -12.96
CA HIS A 255 5.05 4.24 -11.66
C HIS A 255 6.51 4.09 -11.21
N PHE A 256 6.74 4.24 -9.92
CA PHE A 256 8.06 4.18 -9.33
C PHE A 256 8.10 3.20 -8.15
N ALA A 257 9.24 2.58 -7.92
CA ALA A 257 9.49 2.02 -6.61
C ALA A 257 10.84 2.52 -6.13
N ALA A 258 10.93 2.91 -4.87
CA ALA A 258 12.20 3.34 -4.33
C ALA A 258 13.10 2.14 -3.97
N PRO A 259 14.40 2.23 -4.27
CA PRO A 259 15.43 1.30 -3.81
C PRO A 259 15.32 0.98 -2.30
N GLY A 260 15.25 -0.32 -1.98
CA GLY A 260 15.06 -0.82 -0.61
C GLY A 260 13.73 -0.42 0.03
N GLY A 261 12.69 -0.15 -0.78
CA GLY A 261 11.34 0.22 -0.33
C GLY A 261 11.28 1.49 0.51
N ARG A 262 12.30 2.36 0.42
CA ARG A 262 12.47 3.55 1.27
C ARG A 262 11.67 4.73 0.76
N TRP A 263 11.21 5.60 1.66
CA TRP A 263 10.49 6.80 1.28
C TRP A 263 10.99 8.02 2.05
N ASN A 264 10.85 9.23 1.50
CA ASN A 264 10.95 10.46 2.28
C ASN A 264 10.13 11.58 1.60
N PRO A 265 9.79 12.67 2.31
CA PRO A 265 9.02 13.77 1.71
C PRO A 265 9.70 14.42 0.51
N GLY A 266 11.04 14.46 0.48
CA GLY A 266 11.81 14.98 -0.66
C GLY A 266 11.63 14.15 -1.92
N LEU A 267 11.63 12.82 -1.81
CA LEU A 267 11.28 11.91 -2.90
C LEU A 267 9.85 12.16 -3.36
N ASN A 268 8.88 12.24 -2.45
CA ASN A 268 7.48 12.45 -2.82
C ASN A 268 7.30 13.71 -3.67
N ARG A 269 7.97 14.82 -3.32
CA ARG A 269 7.91 16.04 -4.12
C ARG A 269 8.48 15.85 -5.52
N VAL A 270 9.60 15.14 -5.67
CA VAL A 270 10.13 14.79 -7.00
C VAL A 270 9.12 13.97 -7.80
N LEU A 271 8.46 13.00 -7.17
CA LEU A 271 7.44 12.18 -7.82
C LEU A 271 6.25 13.04 -8.28
N GLU A 272 5.80 14.00 -7.48
CA GLU A 272 4.77 14.99 -7.87
C GLU A 272 5.26 15.88 -9.02
N ASP A 273 6.47 16.44 -8.94
CA ASP A 273 7.07 17.32 -9.96
C ASP A 273 7.20 16.62 -11.33
N LEU A 274 7.45 15.31 -11.32
CA LEU A 274 7.56 14.48 -12.52
C LEU A 274 6.22 13.89 -12.97
N ALA A 275 5.11 14.22 -12.29
CA ALA A 275 3.79 13.67 -12.54
C ALA A 275 3.75 12.13 -12.52
N VAL A 276 4.56 11.51 -11.66
CA VAL A 276 4.48 10.08 -11.38
C VAL A 276 3.12 9.78 -10.76
N VAL A 277 2.41 8.81 -11.31
CA VAL A 277 1.05 8.44 -10.89
C VAL A 277 1.08 7.74 -9.54
N SER A 278 2.06 6.85 -9.32
CA SER A 278 2.22 6.17 -8.04
C SER A 278 3.62 5.70 -7.73
N SER A 279 3.82 5.36 -6.47
CA SER A 279 4.95 4.57 -6.04
C SER A 279 4.59 3.45 -5.07
N SER A 280 5.57 2.60 -4.73
CA SER A 280 5.36 1.36 -3.97
C SER A 280 6.46 1.18 -2.93
N GLU A 281 6.31 1.80 -1.76
CA GLU A 281 7.32 1.76 -0.69
C GLU A 281 6.79 1.10 0.58
N PHE A 282 7.32 -0.08 0.92
CA PHE A 282 6.95 -0.78 2.16
C PHE A 282 7.41 -0.05 3.44
N ALA A 283 8.32 0.93 3.35
CA ALA A 283 8.68 1.81 4.46
C ALA A 283 7.59 2.84 4.79
N LEU A 284 6.68 3.13 3.86
CA LEU A 284 5.60 4.09 4.05
C LEU A 284 4.27 3.42 4.43
N GLY A 285 3.96 2.28 3.82
CA GLY A 285 2.81 1.46 4.16
C GLY A 285 3.03 0.03 3.70
N ARG A 286 2.54 -0.93 4.48
CA ARG A 286 2.57 -2.35 4.13
C ARG A 286 1.19 -2.94 4.37
N ASP A 287 0.88 -4.00 3.61
CA ASP A 287 -0.29 -4.85 3.88
C ASP A 287 -1.64 -4.07 3.90
N ASP A 288 -1.73 -2.99 3.13
CA ASP A 288 -2.87 -2.06 3.13
C ASP A 288 -3.34 -1.77 1.70
N ARG A 289 -4.52 -1.15 1.59
CA ARG A 289 -5.10 -0.72 0.32
C ARG A 289 -4.41 0.54 -0.21
N PRO A 290 -4.44 0.83 -1.52
CA PRO A 290 -3.83 2.03 -2.06
C PRO A 290 -4.34 3.31 -1.40
N PHE A 291 -3.43 4.25 -1.16
CA PHE A 291 -3.72 5.51 -0.48
C PHE A 291 -2.85 6.63 -1.03
N ARG A 292 -3.16 7.88 -0.67
CA ARG A 292 -2.28 9.03 -0.92
C ARG A 292 -1.55 9.39 0.38
N PRO A 293 -0.22 9.57 0.38
CA PRO A 293 0.50 10.01 1.58
C PRO A 293 0.00 11.35 2.10
N TRP A 294 -0.08 11.50 3.43
CA TRP A 294 -0.31 12.81 4.06
C TRP A 294 1.03 13.53 4.24
N LEU A 295 1.17 14.70 3.65
CA LEU A 295 2.35 15.54 3.78
C LEU A 295 2.16 16.50 4.95
N ALA A 296 2.49 16.04 6.15
CA ALA A 296 2.20 16.76 7.40
C ALA A 296 2.78 18.18 7.44
N SER A 297 3.94 18.43 6.83
CA SER A 297 4.54 19.77 6.77
C SER A 297 3.78 20.75 5.87
N GLU A 298 2.90 20.24 5.01
CA GLU A 298 2.13 21.01 4.02
C GLU A 298 0.61 20.87 4.25
N GLU A 299 0.20 20.15 5.29
CA GLU A 299 -1.19 19.86 5.66
C GLU A 299 -2.08 19.45 4.46
N ARG A 300 -1.55 18.60 3.58
CA ARG A 300 -2.27 18.12 2.39
C ARG A 300 -1.99 16.67 2.04
N TRP A 301 -2.85 16.10 1.21
CA TRP A 301 -2.60 14.83 0.54
C TRP A 301 -1.64 15.01 -0.64
N SER A 302 -0.74 14.04 -0.82
CA SER A 302 0.07 13.92 -2.03
C SER A 302 -0.81 13.61 -3.25
N GLN A 303 -0.36 14.03 -4.44
CA GLN A 303 -0.98 13.63 -5.71
C GLN A 303 -0.56 12.22 -6.15
N VAL A 304 0.56 11.73 -5.61
CA VAL A 304 1.14 10.42 -5.92
C VAL A 304 0.44 9.36 -5.07
N TRP A 305 -0.08 8.32 -5.72
CA TRP A 305 -0.64 7.17 -5.02
C TRP A 305 0.46 6.27 -4.46
N GLN A 306 0.18 5.61 -3.35
CA GLN A 306 0.97 4.51 -2.82
C GLN A 306 0.24 3.21 -3.09
N VAL A 307 0.95 2.24 -3.66
CA VAL A 307 0.52 0.84 -3.75
C VAL A 307 1.37 0.04 -2.76
N PRO A 308 0.86 -0.25 -1.56
CA PRO A 308 1.61 -0.97 -0.54
C PRO A 308 2.02 -2.35 -1.03
N VAL A 309 3.24 -2.77 -0.69
CA VAL A 309 3.78 -4.09 -0.98
C VAL A 309 4.19 -4.76 0.33
N HIS A 310 4.09 -6.09 0.38
CA HIS A 310 4.55 -6.86 1.53
C HIS A 310 6.09 -6.80 1.63
N PRO A 311 6.70 -6.53 2.80
CA PRO A 311 8.14 -6.27 2.91
C PRO A 311 9.02 -7.52 2.90
N VAL A 312 8.47 -8.73 3.02
CA VAL A 312 9.27 -9.96 2.97
C VAL A 312 9.45 -10.44 1.53
N CYS A 313 10.70 -10.72 1.14
CA CYS A 313 11.07 -11.37 -0.11
C CYS A 313 12.00 -12.57 0.15
N GLU A 314 12.26 -13.35 -0.89
CA GLU A 314 13.13 -14.54 -0.87
C GLU A 314 14.56 -14.25 -0.39
N GLY A 315 15.06 -13.06 -0.71
CA GLY A 315 16.41 -12.63 -0.33
C GLY A 315 16.60 -12.62 1.18
N LEU A 316 15.55 -12.33 1.96
CA LEU A 316 15.66 -12.28 3.41
C LEU A 316 15.88 -13.67 4.03
N PHE A 317 15.30 -14.72 3.45
CA PHE A 317 15.52 -16.11 3.88
C PHE A 317 16.94 -16.58 3.54
N LEU A 318 17.43 -16.21 2.36
CA LEU A 318 18.82 -16.45 1.94
C LEU A 318 19.81 -15.78 2.89
N GLU A 319 19.61 -14.49 3.17
CA GLU A 319 20.48 -13.69 4.05
C GLU A 319 20.45 -14.19 5.50
N ALA A 320 19.32 -14.73 5.95
CA ALA A 320 19.18 -15.35 7.26
C ALA A 320 19.79 -16.76 7.35
N GLY A 321 20.29 -17.32 6.24
CA GLY A 321 20.90 -18.64 6.20
C GLY A 321 19.88 -19.77 6.37
N HIS A 322 18.65 -19.60 5.89
CA HIS A 322 17.64 -20.67 5.91
C HIS A 322 18.15 -21.89 5.13
N PRO A 323 18.02 -23.12 5.68
CA PRO A 323 18.53 -24.33 5.01
C PRO A 323 17.80 -24.63 3.69
N ASP A 324 16.50 -24.30 3.64
CA ASP A 324 15.68 -24.38 2.42
C ASP A 324 14.94 -23.05 2.20
N PRO A 325 15.61 -22.03 1.63
CA PRO A 325 15.03 -20.70 1.47
C PRO A 325 13.93 -20.67 0.40
N GLU A 326 13.95 -21.60 -0.57
CA GLU A 326 12.89 -21.71 -1.59
C GLU A 326 11.57 -22.16 -0.97
N ALA A 327 11.58 -23.26 -0.21
CA ALA A 327 10.38 -23.76 0.45
C ALA A 327 9.84 -22.79 1.51
N ALA A 328 10.72 -22.17 2.29
CA ALA A 328 10.32 -21.19 3.31
C ALA A 328 9.69 -19.93 2.70
N THR A 329 10.24 -19.44 1.59
CA THR A 329 9.65 -18.32 0.86
C THR A 329 8.25 -18.68 0.35
N LEU A 330 8.11 -19.87 -0.25
CA LEU A 330 6.82 -20.34 -0.77
C LEU A 330 5.78 -20.46 0.34
N ASP A 331 6.12 -21.08 1.48
CA ASP A 331 5.22 -21.20 2.63
C ASP A 331 4.75 -19.83 3.12
N HIS A 332 5.69 -18.88 3.28
CA HIS A 332 5.38 -17.50 3.67
C HIS A 332 4.44 -16.83 2.67
N PHE A 333 4.74 -16.91 1.37
CA PHE A 333 3.93 -16.33 0.31
C PHE A 333 2.52 -16.94 0.26
N SER A 334 2.41 -18.27 0.33
CA SER A 334 1.11 -18.97 0.37
C SER A 334 0.27 -18.56 1.57
N LYS A 335 0.86 -18.44 2.78
CA LYS A 335 0.15 -17.94 3.97
C LYS A 335 -0.38 -16.52 3.76
N MET A 336 0.45 -15.63 3.18
CA MET A 336 0.06 -14.26 2.88
C MET A 336 -1.09 -14.20 1.87
N ILE A 337 -1.01 -14.97 0.77
CA ILE A 337 -2.05 -15.04 -0.25
C ILE A 337 -3.37 -15.50 0.37
N ARG A 338 -3.38 -16.65 1.05
CA ARG A 338 -4.59 -17.23 1.64
C ARG A 338 -5.25 -16.30 2.65
N ALA A 339 -4.46 -15.70 3.55
CA ALA A 339 -4.99 -14.80 4.56
C ALA A 339 -5.63 -13.55 3.94
N ARG A 340 -5.00 -12.96 2.92
CA ARG A 340 -5.50 -11.74 2.28
C ARG A 340 -6.68 -11.98 1.35
N VAL A 341 -6.69 -13.12 0.65
CA VAL A 341 -7.86 -13.59 -0.11
C VAL A 341 -9.06 -13.75 0.82
N ALA A 342 -8.88 -14.45 1.95
CA ALA A 342 -9.93 -14.63 2.93
C ALA A 342 -10.45 -13.29 3.46
N GLN A 343 -9.57 -12.30 3.64
CA GLN A 343 -9.93 -10.95 4.11
C GLN A 343 -10.56 -10.03 3.04
N GLY A 344 -10.52 -10.41 1.76
CA GLY A 344 -10.86 -9.50 0.67
C GLY A 344 -9.96 -8.26 0.65
N GLU A 345 -8.65 -8.47 0.78
CA GLU A 345 -7.60 -7.44 0.82
C GLU A 345 -6.58 -7.68 -0.31
N PRO A 346 -5.93 -6.64 -0.87
CA PRO A 346 -4.89 -6.80 -1.87
C PRO A 346 -3.67 -7.62 -1.39
N VAL A 347 -3.05 -8.35 -2.31
CA VAL A 347 -1.83 -9.13 -2.10
C VAL A 347 -0.78 -8.69 -3.10
N PHE A 348 0.19 -7.91 -2.64
CA PHE A 348 1.34 -7.54 -3.45
C PHE A 348 2.60 -8.09 -2.80
N LEU A 349 3.21 -9.05 -3.49
CA LEU A 349 4.48 -9.67 -3.10
C LEU A 349 5.57 -9.17 -4.03
N TYR A 350 6.83 -9.23 -3.58
CA TYR A 350 7.96 -8.85 -4.40
C TYR A 350 9.12 -9.82 -4.25
N GLY A 351 10.01 -9.81 -5.22
CA GLY A 351 11.30 -10.50 -5.17
C GLY A 351 12.31 -9.90 -6.13
N HIS A 352 13.52 -10.43 -6.11
CA HIS A 352 14.59 -9.96 -7.00
C HIS A 352 15.12 -11.14 -7.81
N PRO A 353 15.32 -10.97 -9.12
CA PRO A 353 15.95 -12.03 -9.91
C PRO A 353 17.40 -12.32 -9.51
N GLU A 354 18.20 -11.27 -9.36
CA GLU A 354 19.66 -11.33 -9.34
C GLU A 354 20.19 -12.02 -8.07
N ARG A 355 20.88 -13.17 -8.26
CA ARG A 355 21.42 -14.05 -7.22
C ARG A 355 20.37 -14.55 -6.21
N ARG A 356 19.08 -14.41 -6.53
CA ARG A 356 17.95 -14.70 -5.63
C ARG A 356 16.92 -15.58 -6.33
N LEU A 357 15.80 -15.07 -6.84
CA LEU A 357 14.75 -15.88 -7.49
C LEU A 357 15.30 -16.78 -8.60
N ALA A 358 16.34 -16.34 -9.31
CA ALA A 358 16.96 -17.15 -10.36
C ALA A 358 17.54 -18.49 -9.84
N ARG A 359 17.90 -18.57 -8.54
CA ARG A 359 18.37 -19.78 -7.85
C ARG A 359 17.26 -20.74 -7.44
N PHE A 360 16.00 -20.29 -7.51
CA PHE A 360 14.82 -21.03 -7.06
C PHE A 360 13.96 -21.42 -8.27
N PRO A 361 14.30 -22.52 -8.97
CA PRO A 361 13.67 -22.88 -10.23
C PRO A 361 12.17 -23.11 -10.13
N ASN A 362 11.69 -23.56 -8.97
CA ASN A 362 10.30 -23.95 -8.79
C ASN A 362 9.46 -22.87 -8.11
N LEU A 363 10.06 -21.90 -7.42
CA LEU A 363 9.34 -20.88 -6.67
C LEU A 363 8.34 -20.10 -7.53
N VAL A 364 8.74 -19.62 -8.72
CA VAL A 364 7.85 -18.86 -9.62
C VAL A 364 6.68 -19.72 -10.10
N LYS A 365 6.94 -21.00 -10.39
CA LYS A 365 5.90 -21.96 -10.79
C LYS A 365 4.94 -22.24 -9.62
N ASN A 366 5.45 -22.55 -8.44
CA ASN A 366 4.63 -22.89 -7.29
C ASN A 366 3.84 -21.67 -6.79
N LEU A 367 4.41 -20.47 -6.89
CA LEU A 367 3.69 -19.21 -6.64
C LEU A 367 2.54 -19.05 -7.64
N ALA A 368 2.77 -19.31 -8.92
CA ALA A 368 1.73 -19.29 -9.95
C ALA A 368 0.60 -20.28 -9.61
N ASP A 369 0.95 -21.54 -9.28
CA ASP A 369 -0.01 -22.58 -8.90
C ASP A 369 -0.86 -22.15 -7.68
N GLU A 370 -0.26 -21.54 -6.66
CA GLU A 370 -0.99 -20.97 -5.51
C GLU A 370 -1.92 -19.82 -5.93
N VAL A 371 -1.49 -18.90 -6.80
CA VAL A 371 -2.35 -17.77 -7.23
C VAL A 371 -3.52 -18.26 -8.08
N PHE A 372 -3.27 -19.22 -8.97
CA PHE A 372 -4.27 -19.72 -9.92
C PHE A 372 -5.33 -20.60 -9.26
N CYS A 373 -5.10 -21.12 -8.05
CA CYS A 373 -6.09 -21.91 -7.31
C CYS A 373 -7.21 -21.07 -6.68
N HIS A 374 -7.09 -19.72 -6.64
CA HIS A 374 -8.11 -18.83 -6.10
C HIS A 374 -8.90 -18.13 -7.22
N ASP A 375 -10.13 -18.58 -7.48
CA ASP A 375 -11.04 -17.95 -8.47
C ASP A 375 -11.50 -16.54 -8.07
N SER A 376 -11.47 -16.24 -6.78
CA SER A 376 -11.88 -14.94 -6.24
C SER A 376 -10.77 -13.86 -6.30
N LEU A 377 -9.57 -14.23 -6.78
CA LEU A 377 -8.48 -13.30 -7.01
C LEU A 377 -8.59 -12.66 -8.39
N TRP A 378 -8.63 -11.34 -8.40
CA TRP A 378 -8.31 -10.60 -9.62
C TRP A 378 -6.79 -10.65 -9.83
N ARG A 379 -6.38 -11.04 -11.02
CA ARG A 379 -4.98 -11.20 -11.41
C ARG A 379 -4.62 -9.99 -12.27
N ALA A 380 -3.86 -9.07 -11.71
CA ALA A 380 -3.56 -7.80 -12.36
C ALA A 380 -2.20 -7.28 -11.92
N SER A 381 -1.50 -6.61 -12.83
CA SER A 381 -0.32 -5.85 -12.47
C SER A 381 -0.69 -4.79 -11.41
N PRO A 382 0.23 -4.43 -10.50
CA PRO A 382 0.07 -3.27 -9.61
C PRO A 382 -0.40 -1.99 -10.33
N THR A 383 0.06 -1.77 -11.57
CA THR A 383 -0.33 -0.66 -12.43
C THR A 383 -1.80 -0.71 -12.85
N ASP A 384 -2.26 -1.85 -13.37
CA ASP A 384 -3.66 -2.05 -13.77
C ASP A 384 -4.61 -1.98 -12.57
N TYR A 385 -4.18 -2.56 -11.45
CA TYR A 385 -4.91 -2.47 -10.20
C TYR A 385 -5.10 -1.01 -9.77
N LEU A 386 -4.04 -0.20 -9.79
CA LEU A 386 -4.16 1.21 -9.45
C LEU A 386 -5.03 1.98 -10.44
N ALA A 387 -4.94 1.70 -11.74
CA ALA A 387 -5.80 2.34 -12.73
C ALA A 387 -7.29 2.08 -12.43
N TRP A 388 -7.63 0.84 -12.05
CA TRP A 388 -8.98 0.51 -11.57
C TRP A 388 -9.30 1.21 -10.24
N TRP A 389 -8.36 1.21 -9.28
CA TRP A 389 -8.54 1.83 -7.96
C TRP A 389 -8.82 3.33 -8.06
N ARG A 390 -8.14 4.05 -8.96
CA ARG A 390 -8.38 5.47 -9.22
C ARG A 390 -9.78 5.71 -9.76
N ARG A 391 -10.29 4.84 -10.65
CA ARG A 391 -11.69 4.89 -11.10
C ARG A 391 -12.66 4.61 -9.95
N ARG A 392 -12.38 3.60 -9.12
CA ARG A 392 -13.14 3.31 -7.89
C ARG A 392 -13.22 4.54 -6.98
N ALA A 393 -12.11 5.25 -6.80
CA ALA A 393 -12.05 6.45 -5.96
C ALA A 393 -12.86 7.64 -6.50
N LEU A 394 -13.32 7.62 -7.75
CA LEU A 394 -14.20 8.64 -8.34
C LEU A 394 -15.68 8.35 -8.11
N VAL A 395 -16.05 7.12 -7.77
CA VAL A 395 -17.45 6.73 -7.53
C VAL A 395 -18.03 7.57 -6.39
N ARG A 396 -19.19 8.20 -6.63
CA ARG A 396 -19.92 8.97 -5.62
C ARG A 396 -21.33 8.44 -5.53
N PHE A 397 -21.79 8.16 -4.32
CA PHE A 397 -23.14 7.65 -4.10
C PHE A 397 -23.71 8.05 -2.75
N GLN A 398 -25.03 7.97 -2.65
CA GLN A 398 -25.81 8.17 -1.43
C GLN A 398 -26.55 6.88 -1.10
N VAL A 399 -26.82 6.69 0.19
CA VAL A 399 -27.57 5.54 0.70
C VAL A 399 -28.72 6.05 1.52
N ASP A 400 -29.93 5.68 1.12
CA ASP A 400 -31.15 5.85 1.90
C ASP A 400 -31.61 4.49 2.45
N GLN A 401 -32.31 4.52 3.58
CA GLN A 401 -32.97 3.34 4.14
C GLN A 401 -34.47 3.61 4.22
N GLU A 402 -35.26 2.80 3.54
CA GLU A 402 -36.72 2.87 3.58
C GLU A 402 -37.28 2.28 4.88
N ARG A 403 -38.56 2.55 5.16
CA ARG A 403 -39.25 2.07 6.38
C ARG A 403 -39.29 0.54 6.50
N ASP A 404 -39.32 -0.15 5.36
CA ASP A 404 -39.28 -1.61 5.24
C ASP A 404 -37.85 -2.19 5.32
N ARG A 405 -36.85 -1.34 5.61
CA ARG A 405 -35.41 -1.64 5.65
C ARG A 405 -34.76 -1.85 4.29
N ALA A 406 -35.46 -1.66 3.17
CA ALA A 406 -34.82 -1.70 1.86
C ALA A 406 -33.74 -0.62 1.75
N ILE A 407 -32.61 -0.99 1.13
CA ILE A 407 -31.47 -0.10 0.94
C ILE A 407 -31.57 0.49 -0.45
N VAL A 408 -31.67 1.82 -0.53
CA VAL A 408 -31.73 2.54 -1.80
C VAL A 408 -30.40 3.22 -2.05
N LEU A 409 -29.79 2.91 -3.19
CA LEU A 409 -28.49 3.40 -3.61
C LEU A 409 -28.68 4.31 -4.82
N ARG A 410 -28.09 5.52 -4.73
CA ARG A 410 -28.08 6.49 -5.83
C ARG A 410 -26.64 6.88 -6.14
N PHE A 411 -26.13 6.44 -7.28
CA PHE A 411 -24.81 6.78 -7.77
C PHE A 411 -24.89 8.02 -8.67
N LYS A 412 -23.87 8.87 -8.58
CA LYS A 412 -23.75 10.03 -9.46
C LYS A 412 -23.48 9.56 -10.90
N PRO A 413 -24.28 9.97 -11.89
CA PRO A 413 -24.04 9.61 -13.29
C PRO A 413 -22.62 9.96 -13.75
N GLY A 414 -22.03 9.08 -14.56
CA GLY A 414 -20.66 9.23 -15.08
C GLY A 414 -19.55 8.88 -14.08
N THR A 415 -19.87 8.52 -12.84
CA THR A 415 -18.85 8.10 -11.84
C THR A 415 -18.68 6.59 -11.73
N LEU A 416 -19.62 5.80 -12.23
CA LEU A 416 -19.54 4.35 -12.23
C LEU A 416 -18.55 3.84 -13.28
N ALA A 417 -17.68 2.92 -12.86
CA ALA A 417 -16.85 2.13 -13.77
C ALA A 417 -17.38 0.70 -13.88
N LYS A 418 -16.98 -0.01 -14.94
CA LYS A 418 -17.38 -1.40 -15.17
C LYS A 418 -16.96 -2.29 -13.99
N ASN A 419 -17.80 -3.28 -13.69
CA ASN A 419 -17.55 -4.33 -12.71
C ASN A 419 -17.21 -3.81 -11.31
N MET A 420 -17.82 -2.72 -10.86
CA MET A 420 -17.67 -2.27 -9.48
C MET A 420 -18.47 -3.17 -8.53
N ALA A 421 -17.92 -3.40 -7.33
CA ALA A 421 -18.57 -4.16 -6.28
C ALA A 421 -18.92 -3.26 -5.10
N LEU A 422 -20.08 -3.50 -4.50
CA LEU A 422 -20.52 -2.93 -3.23
C LEU A 422 -20.27 -3.95 -2.11
N ILE A 423 -19.84 -3.48 -0.95
CA ILE A 423 -19.77 -4.25 0.29
C ILE A 423 -20.85 -3.73 1.22
N VAL A 424 -21.80 -4.60 1.57
CA VAL A 424 -22.84 -4.32 2.56
C VAL A 424 -22.49 -5.09 3.84
N ASP A 425 -22.49 -4.40 4.98
CA ASP A 425 -22.04 -4.95 6.26
C ASP A 425 -23.17 -4.96 7.30
N SER A 426 -23.54 -6.15 7.77
CA SER A 426 -24.56 -6.38 8.80
C SER A 426 -23.98 -6.71 10.19
N GLY A 427 -22.66 -6.60 10.37
CA GLY A 427 -21.95 -6.98 11.59
C GLY A 427 -21.05 -8.19 11.33
N ASP A 428 -21.49 -9.34 11.81
CA ASP A 428 -20.75 -10.60 11.67
C ASP A 428 -20.80 -11.17 10.25
N HIS A 429 -21.56 -10.53 9.36
CA HIS A 429 -21.69 -10.94 7.97
C HIS A 429 -21.49 -9.76 7.01
N ILE A 430 -20.99 -10.07 5.82
CA ILE A 430 -20.85 -9.17 4.69
C ILE A 430 -21.52 -9.74 3.45
N ALA A 431 -22.05 -8.87 2.59
CA ALA A 431 -22.56 -9.22 1.27
C ALA A 431 -21.79 -8.44 0.21
N HIS A 432 -21.35 -9.14 -0.83
CA HIS A 432 -20.75 -8.54 -2.02
C HIS A 432 -21.83 -8.45 -3.10
N VAL A 433 -22.04 -7.26 -3.66
CA VAL A 433 -23.10 -7.00 -4.64
C VAL A 433 -22.49 -6.33 -5.87
N GLN A 434 -22.83 -6.82 -7.06
CA GLN A 434 -22.44 -6.16 -8.31
C GLN A 434 -23.20 -4.84 -8.46
N ILE A 435 -22.48 -3.76 -8.77
CA ILE A 435 -23.09 -2.49 -9.16
C ILE A 435 -23.35 -2.55 -10.67
N HIS A 436 -24.63 -2.45 -11.07
CA HIS A 436 -25.04 -2.55 -12.46
C HIS A 436 -25.83 -1.34 -12.98
N ASP A 437 -26.24 -0.41 -12.11
CA ASP A 437 -27.00 0.77 -12.49
C ASP A 437 -26.73 1.95 -11.54
N ASN A 438 -27.03 3.18 -11.97
CA ASN A 438 -26.94 4.39 -11.15
C ASN A 438 -28.00 4.45 -10.05
N PHE A 439 -29.05 3.63 -10.16
CA PHE A 439 -30.06 3.46 -9.13
C PHE A 439 -30.21 1.98 -8.82
N MET A 440 -30.06 1.60 -7.55
CA MET A 440 -30.27 0.22 -7.12
C MET A 440 -31.11 0.20 -5.84
N LYS A 441 -32.04 -0.74 -5.75
CA LYS A 441 -32.77 -1.04 -4.52
C LYS A 441 -32.43 -2.46 -4.11
N LEU A 442 -31.89 -2.63 -2.90
CA LEU A 442 -31.50 -3.91 -2.34
C LEU A 442 -32.44 -4.30 -1.20
N ASP A 443 -32.97 -5.51 -1.26
CA ASP A 443 -33.63 -6.16 -0.13
C ASP A 443 -32.58 -6.93 0.68
N PRO A 444 -32.29 -6.53 1.95
CA PRO A 444 -31.31 -7.24 2.79
C PRO A 444 -31.58 -8.74 2.96
N ASN A 445 -32.84 -9.18 2.82
CA ASN A 445 -33.22 -10.59 2.96
C ASN A 445 -32.85 -11.44 1.72
N GLN A 446 -32.58 -10.79 0.59
CA GLN A 446 -32.20 -11.45 -0.67
C GLN A 446 -30.68 -11.41 -0.91
N LEU A 447 -29.93 -10.71 -0.05
CA LEU A 447 -28.48 -10.64 -0.16
C LEU A 447 -27.83 -11.97 0.24
N ARG A 448 -26.78 -12.35 -0.50
CA ARG A 448 -25.94 -13.50 -0.17
C ARG A 448 -24.93 -13.12 0.91
N TRP A 449 -25.34 -13.29 2.16
CA TRP A 449 -24.51 -13.04 3.34
C TRP A 449 -23.43 -14.10 3.53
N GLN A 450 -22.27 -13.65 3.96
CA GLN A 450 -21.13 -14.51 4.26
C GLN A 450 -20.47 -14.06 5.56
N PRO A 451 -19.91 -15.00 6.36
CA PRO A 451 -19.23 -14.65 7.59
C PRO A 451 -18.13 -13.61 7.34
N ARG A 452 -18.04 -12.64 8.22
CA ARG A 452 -16.95 -11.66 8.23
C ARG A 452 -15.63 -12.40 8.51
N PRO A 453 -14.59 -12.18 7.70
CA PRO A 453 -13.26 -12.70 7.98
C PRO A 453 -12.74 -12.18 9.32
N THR A 454 -12.10 -13.03 10.11
CA THR A 454 -11.47 -12.64 11.37
C THR A 454 -10.32 -11.66 11.13
N LEU A 455 -10.09 -10.80 12.12
CA LEU A 455 -8.95 -9.87 12.15
C LEU A 455 -7.67 -10.65 12.51
N THR A 456 -7.14 -11.45 11.59
CA THR A 456 -5.87 -12.16 11.81
C THR A 456 -4.86 -11.82 10.72
N SER A 457 -3.75 -11.18 11.08
CA SER A 457 -2.58 -11.18 10.19
C SER A 457 -1.87 -12.54 10.37
N PRO A 458 -1.50 -13.24 9.28
CA PRO A 458 -0.96 -14.61 9.37
C PRO A 458 0.32 -14.66 10.19
N GLU A 459 1.15 -13.62 10.13
CA GLU A 459 2.35 -13.44 10.96
C GLU A 459 2.57 -11.95 11.25
N GLU A 460 2.52 -11.53 12.52
CA GLU A 460 2.83 -10.15 12.90
C GLU A 460 4.32 -10.00 13.24
N PRO A 461 5.08 -9.16 12.51
CA PRO A 461 6.46 -8.91 12.86
C PRO A 461 6.56 -8.16 14.17
N VAL A 462 7.62 -8.44 14.92
CA VAL A 462 7.95 -7.67 16.11
C VAL A 462 8.79 -6.47 15.70
N ALA A 463 8.29 -5.26 15.97
CA ALA A 463 9.09 -4.06 15.83
C ALA A 463 10.20 -4.05 16.87
N ARG A 464 11.46 -3.96 16.43
CA ARG A 464 12.55 -3.83 17.39
C ARG A 464 12.46 -2.48 18.08
N VAL A 465 12.37 -2.47 19.41
CA VAL A 465 12.70 -1.28 20.19
C VAL A 465 14.19 -1.06 19.96
N GLN A 466 14.54 -0.06 19.14
CA GLN A 466 15.92 0.42 19.14
C GLN A 466 16.22 0.84 20.58
N SER A 467 17.19 0.19 21.23
CA SER A 467 17.68 0.69 22.50
C SER A 467 18.04 2.15 22.32
N ARG A 468 17.70 3.00 23.30
CA ARG A 468 18.05 4.43 23.35
C ARG A 468 19.56 4.64 23.52
N ASP A 469 20.40 3.71 23.07
CA ASP A 469 21.84 3.90 22.99
C ASP A 469 22.11 4.79 21.79
N TRP A 470 21.98 6.09 22.04
CA TRP A 470 22.31 7.17 21.14
C TRP A 470 23.83 7.19 20.94
N SER A 471 24.32 6.24 20.15
CA SER A 471 25.71 6.16 19.76
C SER A 471 25.93 7.13 18.62
N VAL A 472 26.67 8.22 18.87
CA VAL A 472 27.17 9.14 17.84
C VAL A 472 27.79 8.37 16.68
N ARG A 473 28.48 7.26 16.96
CA ARG A 473 29.04 6.35 15.93
C ARG A 473 27.96 5.68 15.08
N ARG A 474 26.81 5.29 15.64
CA ARG A 474 25.69 4.70 14.89
C ARG A 474 24.94 5.74 14.07
N THR A 475 24.74 6.95 14.59
CA THR A 475 24.15 8.07 13.84
C THR A 475 25.06 8.48 12.69
N LEU A 476 26.39 8.55 12.93
CA LEU A 476 27.38 8.72 11.87
C LEU A 476 27.36 7.55 10.89
N ARG A 477 27.30 6.30 11.35
CA ARG A 477 27.27 5.12 10.47
C ARG A 477 25.99 5.03 9.65
N GLN A 478 24.83 5.37 10.19
CA GLN A 478 23.58 5.47 9.43
C GLN A 478 23.59 6.66 8.48
N ALA A 479 24.18 7.79 8.87
CA ALA A 479 24.38 8.92 7.97
C ALA A 479 25.40 8.63 6.86
N LEU A 480 26.39 7.79 7.14
CA LEU A 480 27.41 7.33 6.19
C LEU A 480 26.90 6.16 5.33
N ASP A 481 26.08 5.23 5.85
CA ASP A 481 25.42 4.15 5.09
C ASP A 481 24.38 4.72 4.13
N TYR A 482 23.69 5.78 4.55
CA TYR A 482 22.82 6.56 3.65
C TYR A 482 23.58 7.23 2.52
N GLU A 483 24.93 7.19 2.46
CA GLU A 483 25.75 8.06 1.61
C GLU A 483 27.04 7.40 1.04
N ARG A 484 27.26 6.11 1.32
CA ARG A 484 28.40 5.29 0.85
C ARG A 484 28.23 4.70 -0.54
N VAL A 485 27.08 4.90 -1.20
CA VAL A 485 26.79 4.31 -2.52
C VAL A 485 26.50 5.33 -3.63
N THR A 486 26.26 6.62 -3.34
CA THR A 486 26.18 7.67 -4.38
C THR A 486 27.45 7.71 -5.24
N PRO A 487 27.41 7.54 -6.57
CA PRO A 487 28.59 7.71 -7.42
C PRO A 487 29.23 9.08 -7.20
N ILE A 488 30.57 9.17 -7.15
CA ILE A 488 31.26 10.45 -6.88
C ILE A 488 30.84 11.54 -7.88
N GLY A 489 30.61 11.15 -9.13
CA GLY A 489 30.15 12.06 -10.20
C GLY A 489 28.80 12.71 -9.94
N GLU A 490 27.94 12.11 -9.11
CA GLU A 490 26.59 12.59 -8.82
C GLU A 490 26.53 13.56 -7.63
N LEU A 491 27.64 13.73 -6.90
CA LEU A 491 27.74 14.64 -5.76
C LEU A 491 27.98 16.07 -6.22
N GLU A 492 27.00 16.80 -6.71
CA GLU A 492 27.18 18.20 -7.16
C GLU A 492 26.90 19.25 -6.06
N GLY A 493 27.52 20.43 -6.16
CA GLY A 493 27.31 21.57 -5.27
C GLY A 493 28.45 21.86 -4.28
N TRP A 494 28.57 23.15 -3.92
CA TRP A 494 29.58 23.68 -2.98
C TRP A 494 29.04 23.71 -1.54
N HIS A 495 28.52 22.58 -1.06
CA HIS A 495 28.16 22.44 0.35
C HIS A 495 29.35 21.80 1.10
N PRO A 496 29.77 22.31 2.29
CA PRO A 496 30.94 21.80 3.01
C PRO A 496 30.92 20.27 3.24
N ARG A 497 29.72 19.71 3.44
CA ARG A 497 29.52 18.26 3.56
C ARG A 497 29.77 17.50 2.26
N THR A 498 29.38 18.03 1.11
CA THR A 498 29.58 17.43 -0.22
C THR A 498 31.06 17.41 -0.60
N VAL A 499 31.80 18.47 -0.25
CA VAL A 499 33.25 18.55 -0.44
C VAL A 499 34.00 17.54 0.45
N ALA A 500 33.68 17.49 1.74
CA ALA A 500 34.25 16.51 2.67
C ALA A 500 33.96 15.05 2.21
N LYS A 501 32.76 14.82 1.67
CA LYS A 501 32.34 13.52 1.13
C LYS A 501 33.11 13.11 -0.13
N ARG A 502 33.23 14.00 -1.11
CA ARG A 502 34.06 13.77 -2.32
C ARG A 502 35.50 13.41 -1.92
N TRP A 503 36.04 14.10 -0.92
CA TRP A 503 37.39 13.85 -0.41
C TRP A 503 37.52 12.47 0.26
N MET A 504 36.63 12.12 1.19
CA MET A 504 36.63 10.81 1.86
C MET A 504 36.43 9.64 0.89
N ARG A 505 35.59 9.81 -0.14
CA ARG A 505 35.35 8.80 -1.19
C ARG A 505 36.55 8.61 -2.09
N ARG A 506 37.15 9.69 -2.61
CA ARG A 506 38.40 9.62 -3.39
C ARG A 506 39.52 8.96 -2.58
N TRP A 507 39.57 9.21 -1.27
CA TRP A 507 40.52 8.54 -0.38
C TRP A 507 40.22 7.04 -0.24
N SER A 508 38.97 6.64 -0.03
CA SER A 508 38.56 5.23 0.06
C SER A 508 38.77 4.45 -1.24
N GLU A 509 38.44 5.03 -2.40
CA GLU A 509 38.65 4.41 -3.72
C GLU A 509 40.13 4.28 -4.04
N ARG A 510 40.95 5.29 -3.73
CA ARG A 510 42.42 5.18 -3.82
C ARG A 510 42.96 4.08 -2.91
N ARG A 511 42.42 3.94 -1.70
CA ARG A 511 42.86 2.89 -0.76
C ARG A 511 42.45 1.49 -1.21
N ALA A 512 41.28 1.34 -1.83
CA ALA A 512 40.84 0.08 -2.44
C ALA A 512 41.64 -0.26 -3.72
N ALA A 513 42.06 0.74 -4.49
CA ALA A 513 42.95 0.55 -5.65
C ALA A 513 44.41 0.24 -5.27
N ILE A 514 44.82 0.52 -4.02
CA ILE A 514 46.19 0.29 -3.50
C ILE A 514 46.30 -1.08 -2.78
N LEU A 515 45.19 -1.75 -2.46
CA LEU A 515 45.20 -3.08 -1.85
C LEU A 515 44.88 -4.15 -2.91
N PRO A 516 45.84 -4.99 -3.33
CA PRO A 516 45.53 -6.15 -4.16
C PRO A 516 44.62 -7.10 -3.38
N SER A 517 43.71 -7.77 -4.11
CA SER A 517 42.86 -8.85 -3.61
C SER A 517 43.69 -9.93 -2.89
N ILE A 518 43.68 -9.93 -1.57
CA ILE A 518 44.07 -11.10 -0.78
C ILE A 518 42.78 -11.88 -0.53
N GLY A 519 42.58 -12.96 -1.28
CA GLY A 519 41.44 -13.85 -1.09
C GLY A 519 41.05 -14.68 -2.32
N GLY A 520 42.02 -15.32 -2.96
CA GLY A 520 41.79 -16.38 -3.94
C GLY A 520 42.90 -17.42 -3.79
N GLY A 521 42.60 -18.52 -3.09
CA GLY A 521 43.55 -19.60 -2.83
C GLY A 521 42.90 -20.70 -2.00
N THR A 522 42.61 -21.81 -2.70
CA THR A 522 42.11 -23.14 -2.29
C THR A 522 40.69 -23.24 -1.78
#